data_AF-A0A8B3F8J6-F1
#
_entry.id   AF-A0A8B3F8J6-F1
#
_cell.length_a   1.000
_cell.length_b   1.000
_cell.length_c   1.000
_cell.angle_alpha   90.00
_cell.angle_beta   90.00
_cell.angle_gamma   90.00
#
_symmetry.space_group_name_H-M   'P 1'
#
loop_
_entity.id
_entity.type
_entity.pdbx_description
1 polymer ?
#
loop_
_entity_poly.entity_id
_entity_poly.type
_entity_poly.pdbx_seq_one_letter_code
_entity_poly.pdbx_strand_id
1 'polypeptide(L)' 'MKNLKKELDDCIQTLIEASVAANITQDIVVGNLVDRKLADLAKTHKLAVDYIEKVTGKNIDVVLADNAALEEAEGDL' A
#
# COMPACT_ATOMS: atom_id res chain seq x y z
N MET A 1 0.67 3.30 25.25
CA MET A 1 -0.08 3.82 24.08
C MET A 1 0.67 4.88 23.26
N LYS A 2 1.37 5.87 23.84
CA LYS A 2 2.11 6.89 23.06
C LYS A 2 3.18 6.33 22.08
N ASN A 3 3.78 5.18 22.40
CA ASN A 3 4.81 4.57 21.53
C ASN A 3 4.22 3.75 20.38
N LEU A 4 3.06 3.12 20.56
CA LEU A 4 2.50 2.20 19.55
C LEU A 4 2.07 2.92 18.26
N LYS A 5 1.53 4.15 18.37
CA LYS A 5 1.18 4.94 17.19
C LYS A 5 2.43 5.31 16.38
N LYS A 6 3.50 5.73 17.09
CA LYS A 6 4.77 6.04 16.45
C LYS A 6 5.39 4.80 15.81
N GLU A 7 5.39 3.67 16.52
CA GLU A 7 5.89 2.39 15.98
C GLU A 7 5.11 1.96 14.73
N LEU A 8 3.79 2.20 14.69
CA LEU A 8 2.99 1.96 13.50
C LEU A 8 3.34 2.92 12.36
N ASP A 9 3.48 4.23 12.63
CA ASP A 9 3.90 5.22 11.64
C ASP A 9 5.29 4.85 11.04
N ASP A 10 6.24 4.47 11.89
CA ASP A 10 7.59 4.06 11.50
C ASP A 10 7.57 2.75 10.68
N CYS A 11 6.69 1.81 11.04
CA CYS A 11 6.48 0.56 10.29
C CYS A 11 5.91 0.83 8.89
N ILE A 12 4.92 1.72 8.79
CA ILE A 12 4.33 2.11 7.50
C ILE A 12 5.37 2.83 6.63
N GLN A 13 6.18 3.70 7.23
CA GLN A 13 7.29 4.35 6.53
C GLN A 13 8.30 3.33 5.99
N THR A 14 8.61 2.29 6.76
CA THR A 14 9.50 1.19 6.31
C THR A 14 8.90 0.42 5.12
N LEU A 15 7.58 0.17 5.13
CA LEU A 15 6.89 -0.48 3.99
C LEU A 15 6.91 0.38 2.72
N ILE A 16 6.77 1.71 2.87
CA ILE A 16 6.90 2.66 1.76
C ILE A 16 8.29 2.59 1.14
N GLU A 17 9.34 2.61 1.97
CA GLU A 17 10.73 2.49 1.52
C GLU A 17 10.98 1.16 0.81
N ALA A 18 10.42 0.07 1.32
CA ALA A 18 10.49 -1.24 0.68
C ALA A 18 9.79 -1.28 -0.69
N SER A 19 8.61 -0.64 -0.83
CA SER A 19 7.91 -0.52 -2.13
C SER A 19 8.75 0.25 -3.15
N VAL A 20 9.32 1.38 -2.75
CA VAL A 20 10.22 2.17 -3.61
C VAL A 20 11.46 1.37 -4.00
N ALA A 21 12.09 0.67 -3.05
CA ALA A 21 13.26 -0.17 -3.31
C ALA A 21 12.93 -1.31 -4.29
N ALA A 22 11.82 -2.02 -4.06
CA ALA A 22 11.36 -3.11 -4.93
C ALA A 22 11.08 -2.62 -6.36
N ASN A 23 10.48 -1.44 -6.51
CA ASN A 23 10.27 -0.83 -7.83
C ASN A 23 11.60 -0.50 -8.54
N ILE A 24 12.59 0.03 -7.80
CA ILE A 24 13.92 0.33 -8.36
C ILE A 24 14.65 -0.95 -8.78
N THR A 25 14.60 -2.00 -7.96
CA THR A 25 15.27 -3.28 -8.24
C THR A 25 14.47 -4.19 -9.16
N GLN A 26 13.26 -3.77 -9.57
CA GLN A 26 12.31 -4.58 -10.33
C GLN A 26 11.97 -5.91 -9.63
N ASP A 27 11.97 -5.92 -8.29
CA ASP A 27 11.54 -7.08 -7.49
C ASP A 27 10.01 -7.10 -7.42
N ILE A 28 9.41 -7.74 -8.42
CA ILE A 28 7.95 -7.79 -8.59
C ILE A 28 7.27 -8.50 -7.41
N VAL A 29 7.89 -9.54 -6.85
CA VAL A 29 7.28 -10.33 -5.77
C VAL A 29 7.22 -9.50 -4.49
N VAL A 30 8.33 -8.86 -4.12
CA VAL A 30 8.36 -7.98 -2.95
C VAL A 30 7.46 -6.77 -3.18
N GLY A 31 7.52 -6.15 -4.37
CA GLY A 31 6.69 -5.01 -4.74
C GLY A 31 5.19 -5.28 -4.55
N ASN A 32 4.69 -6.37 -5.14
CA ASN A 32 3.28 -6.74 -5.01
C ASN A 32 2.87 -7.04 -3.56
N LEU A 33 3.76 -7.65 -2.77
CA LEU A 33 3.49 -7.93 -1.36
C LEU A 33 3.33 -6.65 -0.54
N VAL A 34 4.28 -5.71 -0.68
CA VAL A 34 4.26 -4.47 0.10
C VAL A 34 3.15 -3.53 -0.38
N ASP A 35 2.87 -3.48 -1.67
CA ASP A 35 1.78 -2.68 -2.23
C ASP A 35 0.41 -3.16 -1.71
N ARG A 36 0.18 -4.49 -1.64
CA ARG A 36 -1.03 -5.05 -1.01
C ARG A 36 -1.14 -4.67 0.47
N LYS A 37 -0.03 -4.75 1.21
CA LYS A 37 -0.01 -4.34 2.63
C LYS A 37 -0.32 -2.85 2.81
N LEU A 38 0.24 -2.00 1.96
CA LEU A 38 -0.03 -0.56 1.97
C LEU A 38 -1.49 -0.26 1.61
N ALA A 39 -2.07 -0.96 0.63
CA ALA A 39 -3.49 -0.83 0.28
C ALA A 39 -4.41 -1.21 1.46
N ASP A 40 -4.11 -2.30 2.17
CA ASP A 40 -4.84 -2.67 3.39
C ASP A 40 -4.73 -1.61 4.49
N LEU A 41 -3.53 -1.07 4.70
CA LEU A 41 -3.30 -0.02 5.70
C LEU A 41 -4.00 1.28 5.32
N ALA A 42 -4.09 1.61 4.03
CA ALA A 42 -4.75 2.83 3.55
C ALA A 42 -6.25 2.86 3.85
N LYS A 43 -6.89 1.72 4.11
CA LYS A 43 -8.29 1.65 4.60
C LYS A 43 -8.48 2.39 5.93
N THR A 44 -7.42 2.55 6.73
CA THR A 44 -7.52 3.11 8.10
C THR A 44 -6.41 4.11 8.47
N HIS A 45 -5.35 4.23 7.67
CA HIS A 45 -4.15 4.95 8.04
C HIS A 45 -3.68 6.00 7.01
N LYS A 46 -3.63 7.26 7.45
CA LYS A 46 -3.35 8.41 6.57
C LYS A 46 -2.01 8.36 5.83
N LEU A 47 -0.94 7.89 6.47
CA LEU A 47 0.38 7.78 5.82
C LEU A 47 0.35 6.87 4.58
N ALA A 48 -0.40 5.76 4.63
CA ALA A 48 -0.54 4.86 3.50
C ALA A 48 -1.43 5.46 2.40
N VAL A 49 -2.51 6.16 2.78
CA VAL A 49 -3.34 6.95 1.85
C VAL A 49 -2.49 7.96 1.09
N ASP A 50 -1.78 8.83 1.82
CA ASP A 50 -1.00 9.92 1.24
C ASP A 50 0.08 9.39 0.27
N TYR A 51 0.71 8.27 0.61
CA TYR A 51 1.67 7.62 -0.27
C TYR A 51 1.01 7.08 -1.55
N ILE A 52 -0.07 6.31 -1.42
CA ILE A 52 -0.76 5.70 -2.56
C ILE A 52 -1.31 6.77 -3.51
N GLU A 53 -1.95 7.83 -2.98
CA GLU A 53 -2.46 8.92 -3.80
C GLU A 53 -1.33 9.64 -4.53
N LYS A 54 -0.18 9.83 -3.88
CA LYS A 54 1.00 10.45 -4.49
C LYS A 54 1.58 9.62 -5.63
N VAL A 55 1.70 8.30 -5.48
CA VAL A 55 2.32 7.45 -6.51
C VAL A 55 1.37 7.12 -7.66
N THR A 56 0.08 6.99 -7.37
CA THR A 56 -0.93 6.67 -8.39
C THR A 56 -1.50 7.91 -9.08
N GLY A 57 -1.44 9.08 -8.44
CA GLY A 57 -2.13 10.28 -8.90
C GLY A 57 -3.66 10.18 -8.83
N LYS A 58 -4.20 9.16 -8.15
CA LYS A 58 -5.64 8.90 -7.99
C LYS A 58 -6.04 9.06 -6.53
N ASN A 59 -7.32 9.34 -6.29
CA ASN A 59 -7.88 9.28 -4.94
C ASN A 59 -7.93 7.83 -4.43
N ILE A 60 -7.68 7.62 -3.14
CA ILE A 60 -7.61 6.27 -2.56
C ILE A 60 -8.89 5.45 -2.75
N ASP A 61 -10.07 6.05 -2.73
CA ASP A 61 -11.34 5.33 -2.90
C ASP A 61 -11.43 4.70 -4.29
N VAL A 62 -10.91 5.39 -5.31
CA VAL A 62 -10.82 4.87 -6.68
C VAL A 62 -9.84 3.70 -6.75
N VAL A 63 -8.67 3.83 -6.11
CA VAL A 63 -7.64 2.78 -6.10
C VAL A 63 -8.15 1.52 -5.40
N LEU A 64 -8.85 1.66 -4.27
CA LEU A 64 -9.41 0.52 -3.54
C LEU A 64 -10.54 -0.17 -4.31
N ALA A 65 -11.38 0.60 -5.03
CA ALA A 65 -12.41 0.04 -5.89
C ALA A 65 -11.81 -0.72 -7.09
N ASP A 66 -10.80 -0.14 -7.75
CA ASP A 66 -10.07 -0.78 -8.85
C ASP A 66 -9.44 -2.11 -8.38
N ASN A 67 -8.80 -2.10 -7.20
CA ASN A 67 -8.18 -3.30 -6.64
C ASN A 67 -9.21 -4.38 -6.25
N ALA A 68 -10.35 -4.01 -5.68
CA ALA A 68 -11.40 -4.96 -5.33
C ALA A 68 -11.97 -5.65 -6.58
N ALA A 69 -12.20 -4.89 -7.65
CA ALA A 69 -12.68 -5.44 -8.92
C ALA A 69 -11.65 -6.40 -9.57
N LEU A 70 -10.35 -6.14 -9.41
CA LEU A 70 -9.29 -7.03 -9.87
C LEU A 70 -9.20 -8.32 -9.04
N GLU A 71 -9.32 -8.23 -7.71
CA GLU A 71 -9.32 -9.41 -6.84
C GLU A 71 -10.51 -10.33 -7.11
N GLU A 72 -11.70 -9.77 -7.37
CA GLU A 72 -12.87 -10.53 -7.80
C GLU A 72 -12.63 -11.22 -9.16
N ALA A 73 -12.00 -10.53 -10.12
CA ALA A 73 -11.70 -11.10 -11.44
C ALA A 73 -10.60 -12.19 -11.41
N GLU A 74 -9.63 -12.09 -10.50
CA GLU A 74 -8.57 -13.11 -10.32
C GLU A 74 -9.07 -14.34 -9.53
N GLY A 75 -10.06 -14.17 -8.65
CA GLY A 75 -10.64 -15.26 -7.84
C GLY A 75 -11.61 -16.18 -8.58
N ASP A 76 -12.11 -15.75 -9.74
CA ASP A 76 -13.08 -16.48 -10.57
C ASP A 76 -12.45 -17.37 -11.68
N LEU A 77 -11.11 -17.55 -11.65
CA LEU A 77 -10.32 -18.41 -12.56
C LEU A 77 -9.91 -19.74 -11.90
#